data_AF-A0A095WS00-F1
#
_entry.id   AF-A0A095WS00-F1
#
_cell.length_a   1.000
_cell.length_b   1.000
_cell.length_c   1.000
_cell.angle_alpha   90.00
_cell.angle_beta   90.00
_cell.angle_gamma   90.00
#
_symmetry.space_group_name_H-M   'P 1'
#
loop_
_entity.id
_entity.type
_entity.pdbx_description
1 polymer ?
#
loop_
_entity_poly.entity_id
_entity_poly.type
_entity_poly.pdbx_seq_one_letter_code
_entity_poly.pdbx_strand_id
1 'polypeptide(L)'
;MFAAQTGLIFVNFSSPSILQIRGLWRGVSKSEDDFGLLTQQVHACNVQRSGPKAYLIPIKEAAEFSVGAEASLVISKGATKAQLTDFYETALTMVLGYFQDLEKALPHLVDASRDEEEVGR
;
A
#
# COMPACT_ATOMS: atom_id res chain seq x y z
N MET A 1 0.54 -20.48 7.87
CA MET A 1 -0.02 -19.23 8.41
C MET A 1 1.11 -18.22 8.36
N PHE A 2 1.21 -17.43 7.28
CA PHE A 2 2.25 -16.41 7.15
C PHE A 2 1.71 -15.14 7.80
N ALA A 3 2.38 -14.65 8.84
CA ALA A 3 2.12 -13.32 9.37
C ALA A 3 2.39 -12.33 8.23
N ALA A 4 1.36 -11.61 7.78
CA ALA A 4 1.46 -10.77 6.60
C ALA A 4 2.41 -9.60 6.87
N GLN A 5 3.60 -9.65 6.27
CA GLN A 5 4.62 -8.58 6.25
C GLN A 5 4.23 -7.44 5.29
N THR A 6 2.93 -7.18 5.14
CA THR A 6 2.36 -6.55 3.94
C THR A 6 2.69 -5.07 3.74
N GLY A 7 2.98 -4.29 4.77
CA GLY A 7 3.10 -2.84 4.59
C GLY A 7 2.73 -2.03 5.83
N LEU A 8 3.02 -0.73 5.77
CA LEU A 8 2.56 0.25 6.75
C LEU A 8 1.22 0.83 6.30
N ILE A 9 0.28 0.97 7.24
CA ILE A 9 -1.01 1.61 6.99
C ILE A 9 -1.08 2.94 7.71
N PHE A 10 -1.48 3.97 6.97
CA PHE A 10 -1.70 5.32 7.45
C PHE A 10 -3.16 5.69 7.27
N VAL A 11 -3.77 6.19 8.34
CA VAL A 11 -5.10 6.78 8.31
C VAL A 11 -4.93 8.29 8.27
N ASN A 12 -5.33 8.91 7.17
CA ASN A 12 -5.14 10.33 6.94
C ASN A 12 -6.46 11.12 7.04
N PHE A 13 -6.46 12.10 7.93
CA PHE A 13 -7.55 13.06 8.19
C PHE A 13 -7.15 14.51 7.90
N SER A 14 -6.09 14.74 7.14
CA SER A 14 -5.57 16.09 6.87
C SER A 14 -6.57 16.98 6.10
N SER A 15 -7.54 16.38 5.41
CA SER A 15 -8.64 17.07 4.75
C SER A 15 -9.94 16.90 5.55
N PRO A 16 -10.67 17.98 5.87
CA PRO A 16 -11.96 17.87 6.54
C PRO A 16 -13.05 17.23 5.65
N SER A 17 -12.77 17.08 4.35
CA SER A 17 -13.73 16.55 3.38
C SER A 17 -13.40 15.14 2.89
N ILE A 18 -12.23 14.60 3.23
CA ILE A 18 -11.76 13.30 2.71
C ILE A 18 -11.09 12.53 3.82
N LEU A 19 -11.57 11.31 4.07
CA LEU A 19 -10.86 10.30 4.84
C LEU A 19 -10.07 9.42 3.87
N GLN A 20 -8.77 9.24 4.10
CA GLN A 20 -7.94 8.36 3.27
C GLN A 20 -7.29 7.27 4.10
N ILE A 21 -7.30 6.05 3.55
CA ILE A 21 -6.43 4.95 3.98
C ILE A 21 -5.31 4.85 2.96
N ARG A 22 -4.07 4.99 3.40
CA ARG A 22 -2.89 4.82 2.58
C ARG A 22 -2.06 3.66 3.09
N GLY A 23 -1.59 2.83 2.19
CA GLY A 23 -0.60 1.80 2.43
C GLY A 23 0.74 2.19 1.81
N LEU A 24 1.82 1.83 2.47
CA LEU A 24 3.15 1.73 1.90
C LEU A 24 3.59 0.27 1.97
N TRP A 25 3.78 -0.35 0.81
CA TRP A 25 4.33 -1.71 0.73
C TRP A 25 5.78 -1.71 1.23
N ARG A 26 6.25 -2.83 1.80
CA ARG A 26 7.62 -2.88 2.36
C ARG A 26 8.69 -3.19 1.32
N GLY A 27 8.30 -3.77 0.19
CA GLY A 27 9.23 -4.11 -0.87
C GLY A 27 9.81 -2.87 -1.55
N VAL A 28 11.07 -2.96 -1.96
CA VAL A 28 11.82 -1.87 -2.59
C VAL A 28 12.55 -2.40 -3.82
N SER A 29 12.51 -1.67 -4.93
CA SER A 29 13.28 -1.98 -6.13
C SER A 29 14.77 -1.86 -5.88
N LYS A 30 15.57 -2.82 -6.35
CA LYS A 30 17.03 -2.81 -6.23
C LYS A 30 17.73 -2.64 -7.58
N SER A 31 16.96 -2.62 -8.66
CA SER A 31 17.43 -2.52 -10.05
C SER A 31 16.40 -1.86 -10.97
N GLU A 32 16.80 -1.51 -12.19
CA GLU A 32 15.87 -1.01 -13.23
C GLU A 32 14.83 -2.07 -13.63
N ASP A 33 15.20 -3.35 -13.64
CA ASP A 33 14.27 -4.45 -13.93
C ASP A 33 13.18 -4.53 -12.85
N ASP A 34 13.56 -4.41 -11.57
CA ASP A 34 12.59 -4.37 -10.46
C ASP A 34 11.65 -3.18 -10.59
N PHE A 35 12.17 -2.00 -10.98
CA PHE A 35 11.34 -0.83 -11.25
C PHE A 35 10.32 -1.09 -12.37
N GLY A 36 10.75 -1.76 -13.44
CA GLY A 36 9.86 -2.19 -14.53
C GLY A 36 8.76 -3.12 -14.03
N LEU A 37 9.09 -4.08 -13.17
CA LEU A 37 8.14 -5.00 -12.57
C LEU A 37 7.14 -4.28 -11.65
N LEU A 38 7.61 -3.36 -10.78
CA LEU A 38 6.72 -2.55 -9.94
C LEU A 38 5.76 -1.70 -10.78
N THR A 39 6.26 -1.10 -11.87
CA THR A 39 5.44 -0.31 -12.79
C THR A 39 4.33 -1.15 -13.40
N GLN A 40 4.64 -2.39 -13.81
CA GLN A 40 3.64 -3.32 -14.34
C GLN A 40 2.60 -3.70 -13.29
N GLN A 41 3.01 -3.98 -12.04
CA GLN A 41 2.06 -4.32 -10.97
C GLN A 41 1.14 -3.14 -10.62
N VAL A 42 1.69 -1.93 -10.52
CA VAL A 42 0.91 -0.70 -10.30
C VAL A 42 -0.09 -0.47 -11.43
N HIS A 43 0.34 -0.65 -12.68
CA HIS A 43 -0.54 -0.53 -13.83
C HIS A 43 -1.66 -1.58 -13.80
N ALA A 44 -1.32 -2.84 -13.57
CA ALA A 44 -2.28 -3.95 -13.50
C ALA A 44 -3.33 -3.70 -12.40
N CYS A 45 -2.91 -3.29 -11.20
CA CYS A 45 -3.81 -2.93 -10.11
C CYS A 45 -4.84 -1.87 -10.54
N ASN A 46 -4.35 -0.79 -11.14
CA ASN A 46 -5.19 0.35 -11.52
C ASN A 46 -6.14 0.07 -12.69
N VAL A 47 -5.86 -0.93 -13.53
CA VAL A 47 -6.73 -1.32 -14.65
C VAL A 47 -7.73 -2.40 -14.24
N GLN A 48 -7.31 -3.33 -13.39
CA GLN A 48 -8.09 -4.55 -13.10
C GLN A 48 -8.93 -4.46 -11.83
N ARG A 49 -8.58 -3.57 -10.89
CA ARG A 49 -9.29 -3.43 -9.63
C ARG A 49 -10.09 -2.14 -9.59
N SER A 50 -11.26 -2.18 -8.97
CA SER A 50 -12.02 -0.98 -8.60
C SER A 50 -11.30 -0.15 -7.53
N GLY A 51 -10.40 -0.77 -6.76
CA GLY A 51 -9.48 -0.16 -5.81
C GLY A 51 -8.49 -1.18 -5.26
N PRO A 52 -7.39 -0.76 -4.61
CA PRO A 52 -7.03 0.63 -4.32
C PRO A 52 -6.40 1.34 -5.53
N LYS A 53 -6.21 2.66 -5.45
CA LYS A 53 -5.36 3.39 -6.39
C LYS A 53 -3.89 3.13 -6.01
N ALA A 54 -3.12 2.53 -6.91
CA ALA A 54 -1.70 2.24 -6.69
C ALA A 54 -0.78 3.25 -7.41
N TYR A 55 0.39 3.50 -6.83
CA TYR A 55 1.42 4.39 -7.37
C TYR A 55 2.82 4.04 -6.85
N LEU A 56 3.86 4.48 -7.54
CA LEU A 56 5.25 4.32 -7.09
C LEU A 56 5.64 5.44 -6.12
N ILE A 57 6.39 5.09 -5.08
CA ILE A 57 6.91 6.02 -4.06
C ILE A 57 8.44 5.96 -4.07
N PRO A 58 9.16 7.08 -4.28
CA PRO A 58 10.61 7.12 -4.10
C PRO A 58 10.98 7.06 -2.61
N ILE A 59 11.93 6.21 -2.22
CA ILE A 59 12.26 5.95 -0.80
C ILE A 59 13.39 6.84 -0.26
N LYS A 60 14.53 6.93 -0.97
CA LYS A 60 15.65 7.92 -0.88
C LYS A 60 16.90 7.24 -1.45
N GLU A 61 17.85 8.05 -1.94
CA GLU A 61 18.93 7.67 -2.86
C GLU A 61 18.39 7.27 -4.24
N ALA A 62 18.93 7.90 -5.28
CA ALA A 62 18.37 7.83 -6.63
C ALA A 62 18.32 6.37 -7.10
N ALA A 63 17.13 5.94 -7.53
CA ALA A 63 16.76 4.63 -8.12
C ALA A 63 16.03 3.61 -7.23
N GLU A 64 15.74 3.90 -5.96
CA GLU A 64 14.89 3.02 -5.14
C GLU A 64 13.42 3.48 -5.08
N PHE A 65 12.51 2.57 -5.44
CA PHE A 65 11.08 2.78 -5.44
C PHE A 65 10.35 1.70 -4.66
N SER A 66 9.29 2.10 -3.98
CA SER A 66 8.30 1.21 -3.38
C SER A 66 6.91 1.48 -3.95
N VAL A 67 5.89 0.80 -3.45
CA VAL A 67 4.51 0.93 -3.91
C VAL A 67 3.64 1.52 -2.82
N GLY A 68 3.00 2.64 -3.14
CA GLY A 68 1.89 3.19 -2.40
C GLY A 68 0.57 2.66 -2.94
N ALA A 69 -0.41 2.50 -2.05
CA ALA A 69 -1.78 2.22 -2.43
C ALA A 69 -2.74 3.04 -1.56
N GLU A 70 -3.79 3.61 -2.12
CA GLU A 70 -4.75 4.39 -1.35
C GLU A 70 -6.21 4.13 -1.73
N ALA A 71 -7.07 4.27 -0.73
CA ALA A 71 -8.52 4.33 -0.88
C ALA A 71 -9.03 5.54 -0.12
N SER A 72 -10.01 6.24 -0.70
CA SER A 72 -10.52 7.50 -0.17
C SER A 72 -12.05 7.47 -0.07
N LEU A 73 -12.57 8.06 1.00
CA LEU A 73 -13.99 8.32 1.21
C LEU A 73 -14.23 9.83 1.30
N VAL A 74 -15.17 10.33 0.50
CA VAL A 74 -15.62 11.71 0.60
C VAL A 74 -16.58 11.83 1.80
N ILE A 75 -16.20 12.65 2.77
CA ILE A 75 -16.93 12.86 4.03
C ILE A 75 -17.39 14.32 4.21
N SER A 76 -17.37 15.12 3.15
CA SER A 76 -17.69 16.56 3.19
C SER A 76 -19.09 16.89 3.71
N LYS A 77 -20.01 15.91 3.72
CA LYS A 77 -21.38 16.03 4.27
C LYS A 77 -21.59 15.16 5.53
N GLY A 78 -20.50 14.73 6.15
CA GLY A 78 -20.50 13.72 7.20
C GLY A 78 -20.61 12.30 6.65
N ALA A 79 -20.35 11.33 7.52
CA ALA A 79 -20.53 9.91 7.27
C ALA A 79 -21.09 9.27 8.55
N THR A 80 -21.98 8.29 8.39
CA THR A 80 -22.48 7.53 9.54
C THR A 80 -21.39 6.58 10.06
N LYS A 81 -21.54 6.12 11.30
CA LYS A 81 -20.62 5.12 11.87
C LYS A 81 -20.53 3.87 11.00
N ALA A 82 -21.66 3.37 10.48
CA ALA A 82 -21.68 2.20 9.60
C ALA A 82 -20.90 2.44 8.31
N GLN A 83 -21.10 3.59 7.64
CA GLN A 83 -20.34 3.95 6.43
C GLN A 83 -18.84 4.05 6.68
N LEU A 84 -18.44 4.58 7.84
CA LEU A 84 -17.03 4.63 8.23
C LEU A 84 -16.48 3.22 8.46
N THR A 85 -17.17 2.38 9.22
CA THR A 85 -16.76 0.98 9.45
C THR A 85 -16.61 0.21 8.15
N ASP A 86 -17.63 0.25 7.29
CA ASP A 86 -17.62 -0.44 5.99
C ASP A 86 -16.47 0.05 5.11
N PHE A 87 -16.22 1.36 5.10
CA PHE A 87 -15.10 1.93 4.37
C PHE A 87 -13.75 1.47 4.91
N TYR A 88 -13.54 1.49 6.23
CA TYR A 88 -12.28 1.05 6.83
C TYR A 88 -11.98 -0.41 6.48
N GLU A 89 -12.95 -1.30 6.67
CA GLU A 89 -12.78 -2.72 6.38
C GLU A 89 -12.51 -2.95 4.89
N THR A 90 -13.32 -2.34 4.02
CA THR A 90 -13.14 -2.45 2.56
C THR A 90 -11.79 -1.91 2.11
N ALA A 91 -11.40 -0.71 2.58
CA ALA A 91 -10.14 -0.08 2.20
C ALA A 91 -8.93 -0.89 2.67
N LEU A 92 -8.96 -1.41 3.90
CA LEU A 92 -7.90 -2.27 4.43
C LEU A 92 -7.81 -3.57 3.63
N THR A 93 -8.93 -4.22 3.32
CA THR A 93 -8.93 -5.43 2.48
C THR A 93 -8.38 -5.15 1.09
N MET A 94 -8.75 -4.03 0.47
CA MET A 94 -8.22 -3.63 -0.84
C MET A 94 -6.71 -3.42 -0.81
N VAL A 95 -6.22 -2.62 0.15
CA VAL A 95 -4.79 -2.28 0.26
C VAL A 95 -3.96 -3.50 0.64
N LEU A 96 -4.33 -4.21 1.71
CA LEU A 96 -3.58 -5.39 2.17
C LEU A 96 -3.67 -6.54 1.16
N GLY A 97 -4.84 -6.74 0.54
CA GLY A 97 -5.00 -7.75 -0.51
C GLY A 97 -4.12 -7.46 -1.73
N TYR A 98 -3.98 -6.19 -2.13
CA TYR A 98 -3.03 -5.81 -3.18
C TYR A 98 -1.59 -6.06 -2.76
N PHE A 99 -1.20 -5.72 -1.54
CA PHE A 99 0.14 -5.97 -1.04
C PHE A 99 0.48 -7.45 -0.94
N GLN A 100 -0.46 -8.31 -0.55
CA GLN A 100 -0.27 -9.76 -0.58
C GLN A 100 0.01 -10.28 -1.99
N ASP A 101 -0.64 -9.69 -3.00
CA ASP A 101 -0.41 -10.09 -4.39
C ASP A 101 0.93 -9.57 -4.91
N LEU A 102 1.38 -8.39 -4.47
CA LEU A 102 2.74 -7.91 -4.72
C LEU A 102 3.80 -8.85 -4.12
N GLU A 103 3.63 -9.27 -2.86
CA GLU A 103 4.57 -10.19 -2.20
C GLU A 103 4.64 -11.55 -2.90
N LYS A 104 3.52 -12.06 -3.40
CA LYS A 104 3.50 -13.30 -4.20
C LYS A 104 4.19 -13.12 -5.55
N ALA A 105 3.98 -11.98 -6.20
CA ALA A 105 4.52 -11.72 -7.53
C ALA A 105 6.02 -11.36 -7.50
N LEU A 106 6.47 -10.67 -6.45
CA LEU A 106 7.80 -10.08 -6.32
C LEU A 106 8.40 -10.37 -4.93
N PRO A 107 8.51 -11.65 -4.53
CA PRO A 107 8.97 -12.01 -3.19
C PRO A 107 10.42 -11.57 -2.91
N HIS A 108 11.24 -11.43 -3.95
CA HIS A 108 12.65 -11.04 -3.84
C HIS A 108 12.86 -9.55 -3.46
N LEU A 109 11.80 -8.73 -3.53
CA LEU A 109 11.87 -7.31 -3.18
C LEU A 109 11.60 -7.03 -1.70
N VAL A 110 11.09 -8.01 -0.96
CA VAL A 110 10.84 -7.87 0.49
C VAL A 110 12.04 -8.38 1.25
N ASP A 111 12.64 -7.51 2.07
CA ASP A 111 13.77 -7.88 2.92
C ASP A 111 13.29 -8.32 4.30
N ALA A 112 13.42 -9.62 4.60
CA ALA A 112 13.04 -10.19 5.89
C ALA A 112 13.95 -9.73 7.04
N SER A 113 15.15 -9.23 6.76
CA SER A 113 16.12 -8.81 7.79
C SER A 113 15.83 -7.43 8.39
N ARG A 114 15.04 -6.59 7.72
CA ARG A 114 14.61 -5.27 8.22
C ARG A 114 13.74 -5.34 9.49
N ASP A 115 13.17 -6.50 9.80
CA ASP A 115 12.35 -6.70 11.01
C ASP A 115 13.20 -6.81 12.30
N GLU A 116 14.46 -7.25 12.21
CA GLU A 116 15.32 -7.43 13.39
C GLU A 116 15.89 -6.11 13.92
N GLU A 117 16.05 -5.09 13.07
CA GLU A 117 16.57 -3.77 13.46
C GLU A 117 15.52 -2.88 14.15
N GLU A 118 14.23 -3.03 13.84
CA GLU A 118 13.15 -2.25 14.48
C GLU A 118 12.73 -2.81 15.86
N VAL A 119 12.96 -4.10 16.14
CA VAL A 119 12.71 -4.71 17.46
C VAL A 119 13.87 -4.48 18.44
N GLY A 120 15.04 -4.07 17.93
CA GLY A 120 16.22 -3.74 18.72
C GLY A 120 16.34 -2.27 19.17
N ARG A 121 15.30 -1.45 18.98
CA ARG A 121 15.27 -0.03 19.37
C ARG A 121 14.12 0.33 20.30
#